data_AF-A0A2V9ZMT7-F1
#
_entry.id   AF-A0A2V9ZMT7-F1
#
_cell.length_a   1.000
_cell.length_b   1.000
_cell.length_c   1.000
_cell.angle_alpha   90.00
_cell.angle_beta   90.00
_cell.angle_gamma   90.00
#
_symmetry.space_group_name_H-M   'P 1'
#
loop_
_entity.id
_entity.type
_entity.pdbx_description
1 polymer ?
#
loop_
_entity_poly.entity_id
_entity_poly.type
_entity_poly.pdbx_seq_one_letter_code
_entity_poly.pdbx_strand_id
1 'polypeptide(L)' 'VLHCFTGSLADMQAALDLSFMISFAGNVTFTKAQEIRDAAKQVPLDRMFIETDSPFLAPIPHRGKRNEPAFVK' A
#
# COMPACT_ATOMS: atom_id res chain seq x y z
N VAL A 1 5.09 2.08 11.62
CA VAL A 1 4.38 1.65 10.39
C VAL A 1 4.86 2.52 9.24
N LEU A 2 5.22 1.93 8.10
CA LEU A 2 5.38 2.65 6.84
C LEU A 2 4.01 2.81 6.19
N HIS A 3 3.44 3.99 6.38
CA HIS A 3 2.18 4.41 5.79
C HIS A 3 2.33 4.57 4.27
N CYS A 4 1.31 4.14 3.52
CA CYS A 4 1.17 4.25 2.08
C CYS A 4 2.47 3.93 1.33
N PHE A 5 2.90 2.67 1.40
CA PHE A 5 4.19 2.27 0.87
C PHE A 5 4.32 2.55 -0.63
N THR A 6 5.36 3.30 -1.01
CA THR A 6 5.70 3.69 -2.39
C THR A 6 7.17 3.45 -2.73
N GLY A 7 7.90 2.73 -1.88
CA GLY A 7 9.33 2.44 -2.06
C GLY A 7 9.61 1.22 -2.93
N SER A 8 10.90 0.93 -3.09
CA SER A 8 11.41 -0.25 -3.78
C SER A 8 11.37 -1.50 -2.89
N LEU A 9 11.61 -2.68 -3.47
CA LEU A 9 11.78 -3.91 -2.68
C LEU A 9 12.92 -3.82 -1.66
N ALA A 10 13.99 -3.08 -1.96
CA ALA A 10 15.08 -2.88 -1.02
C ALA A 10 14.64 -2.03 0.18
N ASP A 11 13.85 -0.98 -0.06
CA ASP A 11 13.29 -0.15 1.03
C ASP A 11 12.33 -0.95 1.90
N MET A 12 11.52 -1.81 1.28
CA MET A 12 10.62 -2.74 1.97
C MET A 12 11.39 -3.69 2.88
N GLN A 13 12.45 -4.33 2.37
CA GLN A 13 13.26 -5.26 3.14
C GLN A 13 13.94 -4.56 4.33
N ALA A 14 14.55 -3.40 4.09
CA ALA A 14 15.18 -2.62 5.15
C ALA A 14 14.17 -2.21 6.25
N ALA A 15 12.93 -1.90 5.86
CA ALA A 15 11.87 -1.60 6.82
C ALA A 15 11.48 -2.82 7.68
N LEU A 16 11.35 -3.99 7.06
CA LEU A 16 11.06 -5.24 7.77
C LEU A 16 12.19 -5.63 8.73
N ASP A 17 13.44 -5.44 8.33
CA ASP A 17 14.62 -5.71 9.17
C ASP A 17 14.63 -4.82 10.42
N LEU A 18 14.13 -3.59 10.29
CA LEU A 18 13.94 -2.64 11.38
C LEU A 18 12.63 -2.87 12.16
N SER A 19 11.95 -4.00 11.93
CA SER A 19 10.68 -4.39 12.58
C SER A 19 9.52 -3.41 12.33
N PHE A 20 9.58 -2.60 11.27
CA PHE A 20 8.42 -1.84 10.84
C PHE A 20 7.35 -2.76 10.25
N MET A 21 6.12 -2.27 10.26
CA MET A 21 5.00 -2.85 9.53
C MET A 21 4.69 -1.98 8.33
N ILE A 22 4.14 -2.55 7.26
CA ILE A 22 3.98 -1.90 5.97
C ILE A 22 2.51 -1.80 5.63
N SER A 23 2.06 -0.60 5.27
CA SER A 23 0.68 -0.31 4.93
C SER A 23 0.54 -0.03 3.43
N PHE A 24 -0.50 -0.59 2.82
CA PHE A 24 -0.86 -0.35 1.43
C PHE A 24 -2.21 0.35 1.33
N ALA A 25 -2.27 1.43 0.55
CA ALA A 25 -3.48 2.18 0.27
C ALA A 25 -4.08 1.77 -1.08
N GLY A 26 -4.88 2.64 -1.70
CA GLY A 26 -5.43 2.38 -3.04
C GLY A 26 -4.38 2.32 -4.15
N ASN A 27 -3.15 2.77 -3.89
CA ASN A 27 -2.02 2.74 -4.83
C ASN A 27 -1.69 1.31 -5.33
N VAL A 28 -1.90 0.28 -4.50
CA VAL A 28 -1.66 -1.13 -4.86
C VAL A 28 -2.52 -1.58 -6.04
N THR A 29 -3.69 -0.94 -6.23
CA THR A 29 -4.62 -1.26 -7.31
C THR A 29 -4.25 -0.59 -8.65
N PHE A 30 -3.29 0.35 -8.66
CA PHE A 30 -3.00 1.14 -9.86
C PHE A 30 -2.18 0.35 -10.87
N THR A 31 -2.62 0.24 -12.12
CA THR A 31 -1.97 -0.58 -13.16
C THR A 31 -0.46 -0.31 -13.33
N LYS A 32 -0.02 0.95 -13.18
CA LYS A 32 1.40 1.35 -13.29
C LYS A 32 2.25 1.05 -12.04
N ALA A 33 1.64 0.74 -10.90
CA ALA A 33 2.32 0.50 -9.63
C ALA A 33 2.80 -0.96 -9.49
N GLN A 34 3.58 -1.44 -10.44
CA GLN A 34 4.04 -2.84 -10.46
C GLN A 34 4.95 -3.15 -9.27
N GLU A 35 5.92 -2.29 -8.97
CA GLU A 35 6.83 -2.46 -7.84
C GLU A 35 6.10 -2.53 -6.49
N ILE A 36 5.07 -1.70 -6.30
CA ILE A 36 4.24 -1.71 -5.09
C ILE A 36 3.49 -3.05 -4.97
N ARG A 37 2.95 -3.58 -6.07
CA ARG A 37 2.31 -4.91 -6.07
C ARG A 37 3.29 -6.03 -5.77
N ASP A 38 4.51 -5.94 -6.29
CA ASP A 38 5.54 -6.96 -6.05
C ASP A 38 6.05 -6.90 -4.60
N ALA A 39 6.13 -5.70 -4.01
CA ALA A 39 6.35 -5.54 -2.57
C ALA A 39 5.20 -6.15 -1.76
N ALA A 40 3.94 -5.84 -2.10
CA ALA A 40 2.77 -6.38 -1.41
C ALA A 40 2.71 -7.91 -1.43
N LYS A 41 3.24 -8.58 -2.46
CA LYS A 41 3.33 -10.05 -2.51
C LYS A 41 4.41 -10.65 -1.58
N GLN A 42 5.43 -9.86 -1.24
CA GLN A 42 6.58 -10.31 -0.45
C GLN A 42 6.46 -9.98 1.03
N VAL A 43 5.72 -8.92 1.37
CA VAL A 43 5.51 -8.53 2.78
C VAL A 43 4.75 -9.65 3.51
N PRO A 44 5.28 -10.16 4.64
CA PRO A 44 4.58 -11.11 5.49
C PRO A 44 3.23 -10.56 5.98
N LEU A 45 2.17 -11.39 5.99
CA LEU A 45 0.82 -10.95 6.36
C LEU A 45 0.72 -10.42 7.79
N ASP A 46 1.55 -10.92 8.71
CA ASP A 46 1.65 -10.44 10.10
C ASP A 46 2.36 -9.09 10.24
N ARG A 47 2.95 -8.59 9.15
CA ARG A 47 3.61 -7.28 9.04
C ARG A 47 2.91 -6.35 8.04
N MET A 48 1.76 -6.75 7.51
CA MET A 48 1.00 -6.01 6.50
C MET A 48 -0.25 -5.36 7.09
N PHE A 49 -0.56 -4.16 6.62
CA PHE A 49 -1.85 -3.50 6.83
C PHE A 49 -2.42 -2.96 5.53
N ILE A 50 -3.73 -2.73 5.56
CA ILE A 50 -4.45 -1.97 4.55
C ILE A 50 -4.92 -0.65 5.14
N GLU A 51 -4.96 0.36 4.31
CA GLU A 51 -5.53 1.66 4.64
C GLU A 51 -6.16 2.28 3.40
N THR A 52 -6.75 3.47 3.54
CA THR A 52 -7.29 4.20 2.40
C THR A 52 -6.45 5.41 2.04
N ASP A 53 -5.83 6.06 3.03
CA ASP A 53 -5.28 7.42 2.90
C ASP A 53 -6.35 8.42 2.42
N SER A 54 -7.61 8.22 2.83
CA SER A 54 -8.70 9.15 2.52
C SER A 54 -8.42 10.53 3.09
N PRO A 55 -8.61 11.61 2.31
CA PRO A 55 -9.41 11.70 1.08
C PRO A 55 -8.68 11.41 -0.25
N PHE A 56 -7.43 10.95 -0.21
CA PHE A 56 -6.55 10.75 -1.37
C PHE A 56 -6.48 9.30 -1.84
N LEU A 57 -5.89 9.08 -3.02
CA LEU A 57 -5.52 7.75 -3.53
C LEU A 57 -6.68 6.73 -3.60
N ALA A 58 -7.84 7.15 -4.11
CA ALA A 58 -8.98 6.25 -4.32
C ALA A 58 -8.57 4.99 -5.13
N PRO A 59 -8.83 3.78 -4.62
CA PRO A 59 -8.49 2.53 -5.32
C PRO A 59 -9.29 2.39 -6.61
N ILE A 60 -8.83 1.58 -7.56
CA ILE A 60 -9.64 1.16 -8.71
C ILE A 60 -10.81 0.30 -8.20
N PRO A 61 -12.07 0.54 -8.61
CA PRO A 61 -12.53 1.37 -9.75
C PRO A 61 -12.89 2.83 -9.42
N HIS A 62 -12.65 3.32 -8.22
CA HIS A 62 -12.98 4.68 -7.76
C HIS A 62 -11.90 5.73 -8.07
N ARG A 63 -10.81 5.35 -8.74
CA ARG A 63 -9.67 6.21 -9.05
C ARG A 63 -10.08 7.52 -9.72
N GLY A 64 -9.53 8.64 -9.24
CA GLY A 64 -9.84 9.99 -9.72
C GLY A 64 -11.00 10.67 -8.99
N LYS A 65 -11.69 9.97 -8.08
CA LYS A 65 -12.66 10.55 -7.14
C LYS A 65 -12.02 10.80 -5.78
N ARG A 66 -12.69 11.58 -4.92
CA ARG A 66 -12.37 11.66 -3.50
C ARG A 66 -12.42 10.26 -2.91
N ASN A 67 -11.38 9.85 -2.19
CA ASN A 67 -11.35 8.55 -1.53
C ASN A 67 -12.15 8.57 -0.22
N GLU A 68 -12.69 7.41 0.13
CA GLU A 68 -13.45 7.20 1.35
C GLU A 68 -13.04 5.86 1.99
N PRO A 69 -13.09 5.74 3.34
CA PRO A 69 -12.79 4.48 4.03
C PRO A 69 -13.55 3.27 3.48
N ALA A 70 -14.77 3.48 2.98
CA ALA A 70 -15.63 2.43 2.43
C ALA A 70 -15.16 1.83 1.08
N PHE A 71 -14.16 2.43 0.42
CA PHE A 71 -13.67 1.94 -0.88
C PHE A 71 -12.65 0.81 -0.77
N VAL A 72 -12.16 0.51 0.43
CA VAL A 72 -11.32 -0.67 0.71
C VAL A 72 -12.20 -1.71 1.40
N LYS A 73 -12.23 -2.92 0.87
CA LYS A 73 -13.09 -4.04 1.29
C LYS A 73 -12.27 -5.31 1.45
#